data_AF-A0A7W8DMA0-F1
#
_entry.id   AF-A0A7W8DMA0-F1
#
_cell.length_a   1.000
_cell.length_b   1.000
_cell.length_c   1.000
_cell.angle_alpha   90.00
_cell.angle_beta   90.00
_cell.angle_gamma   90.00
#
_symmetry.space_group_name_H-M   'P 1'
#
loop_
_entity.id
_entity.type
_entity.pdbx_description
1 polymer ?
#
loop_
_entity_poly.entity_id
_entity_poly.type
_entity_poly.pdbx_seq_one_letter_code
_entity_poly.pdbx_strand_id
1 'polypeptide(L)'
;MPEEPTILWTGESGAKFKYWIHPIETNFTKSAGNYIFAKESSPGKWRPIYIGQTNDLSRRLGEHANDNTCIDRNGATHIHAHTQADEEARLAEEKDLIRKWNPPCNTQHAD
;
A
#
# COMPACT_ATOMS: atom_id res chain seq x y z
N MET A 1 -2.71 -4.17 25.16
CA MET A 1 -2.21 -4.68 23.85
C MET A 1 -1.55 -3.48 23.18
N PRO A 2 -0.32 -3.57 22.66
CA PRO A 2 0.25 -2.44 21.93
C PRO A 2 -0.67 -2.12 20.74
N GLU A 3 -1.02 -0.85 20.57
CA GLU A 3 -1.79 -0.40 19.42
C GLU A 3 -0.99 -0.69 18.15
N GLU A 4 -1.64 -1.24 17.12
CA GLU A 4 -0.97 -1.49 15.85
C GLU A 4 -0.48 -0.16 15.24
N PRO A 5 0.78 -0.07 14.80
CA PRO A 5 1.33 1.17 14.26
C PRO A 5 0.56 1.57 12.99
N THR A 6 0.26 2.86 12.86
CA THR A 6 -0.52 3.38 11.72
C THR A 6 0.14 4.64 11.13
N ILE A 7 -0.18 4.92 9.87
CA ILE A 7 0.28 6.10 9.13
C ILE A 7 -0.86 6.72 8.34
N LEU A 8 -0.80 8.03 8.12
CA LEU A 8 -1.69 8.77 7.22
C LEU A 8 -0.98 9.05 5.89
N TRP A 9 -1.47 8.43 4.82
CA TRP A 9 -1.06 8.76 3.45
C TRP A 9 -1.95 9.88 2.92
N THR A 10 -1.33 10.96 2.43
CA THR A 10 -2.08 12.09 1.85
C THR A 10 -2.14 11.93 0.34
N GLY A 11 -3.34 11.97 -0.26
CA GLY A 11 -3.54 11.93 -1.71
C GLY A 11 -3.31 13.29 -2.38
N GLU A 12 -3.46 13.34 -3.70
CA GLU A 12 -3.32 14.55 -4.51
C GLU A 12 -4.42 15.55 -4.17
N SER A 13 -5.63 15.04 -3.93
CA SER A 13 -6.80 15.80 -3.48
C SER A 13 -6.62 16.46 -2.10
N GLY A 14 -5.61 16.05 -1.32
CA GLY A 14 -5.43 16.43 0.08
C GLY A 14 -6.18 15.53 1.07
N ALA A 15 -6.94 14.54 0.59
CA ALA A 15 -7.54 13.50 1.44
C ALA A 15 -6.45 12.71 2.18
N LYS A 16 -6.74 12.30 3.41
CA LYS A 16 -5.83 11.53 4.25
C LYS A 16 -6.42 10.16 4.53
N PHE A 17 -5.68 9.13 4.14
CA PHE A 17 -6.08 7.74 4.28
C PHE A 17 -5.24 7.06 5.36
N LYS A 18 -5.90 6.45 6.34
CA LYS A 18 -5.23 5.77 7.46
C LYS A 18 -4.93 4.33 7.10
N TYR A 19 -3.66 3.97 7.17
CA TYR A 19 -3.17 2.62 6.95
C TYR A 19 -2.52 2.05 8.20
N TRP A 20 -2.68 0.74 8.40
CA TRP A 20 -1.94 -0.06 9.37
C TRP A 20 -0.60 -0.49 8.78
N ILE A 21 0.46 -0.42 9.57
CA ILE A 21 1.83 -0.76 9.17
C ILE A 21 2.12 -2.20 9.60
N HIS A 22 2.46 -3.03 8.63
CA HIS A 22 2.78 -4.44 8.84
C HIS A 22 4.15 -4.78 8.25
N PRO A 23 4.94 -5.65 8.90
CA PRO A 23 6.10 -6.28 8.28
C PRO A 23 5.74 -6.96 6.95
N ILE A 24 6.66 -7.00 5.99
CA ILE A 24 6.40 -7.57 4.66
C ILE A 24 5.98 -9.05 4.69
N GLU A 25 6.35 -9.80 5.74
CA GLU A 25 6.03 -11.21 5.95
C GLU A 25 4.67 -11.44 6.63
N THR A 26 3.89 -10.38 6.85
CA THR A 26 2.61 -10.47 7.55
C THR A 26 1.58 -11.22 6.71
N ASN A 27 0.90 -12.19 7.33
CA ASN A 27 -0.26 -12.85 6.75
C ASN A 27 -1.52 -12.03 7.03
N PHE A 28 -2.24 -11.68 5.97
CA PHE A 28 -3.47 -10.90 6.06
C PHE A 28 -4.69 -11.80 6.01
N THR A 29 -5.77 -11.35 6.66
CA THR A 29 -7.09 -11.98 6.53
C THR A 29 -7.77 -11.57 5.23
N LYS A 30 -8.69 -12.41 4.76
CA LYS A 30 -9.49 -12.11 3.58
C LYS A 30 -10.35 -10.87 3.82
N SER A 31 -9.99 -9.76 3.19
CA SER A 31 -10.69 -8.48 3.29
C SER A 31 -10.40 -7.63 2.04
N ALA A 32 -11.39 -6.85 1.62
CA ALA A 32 -11.21 -5.89 0.54
C ALA A 32 -10.52 -4.62 1.07
N GLY A 33 -9.62 -4.05 0.28
CA GLY A 33 -8.85 -2.89 0.70
C GLY A 33 -7.77 -2.43 -0.25
N ASN A 34 -7.12 -1.35 0.15
CA ASN A 34 -5.94 -0.80 -0.49
C ASN A 34 -4.69 -1.24 0.27
N TYR A 35 -3.58 -1.38 -0.44
CA TYR A 35 -2.29 -1.71 0.14
C TYR A 35 -1.18 -0.90 -0.52
N ILE A 36 -0.12 -0.65 0.24
CA ILE A 36 1.07 0.06 -0.20
C ILE A 36 2.29 -0.75 0.21
N PHE A 37 3.09 -1.16 -0.75
CA PHE A 37 4.46 -1.59 -0.46
C PHE A 37 5.28 -0.35 -0.19
N ALA A 38 5.82 -0.25 1.02
CA ALA A 38 6.55 0.92 1.48
C ALA A 38 7.96 0.54 1.91
N LYS A 39 8.88 1.46 1.65
CA LYS A 39 10.24 1.43 2.19
C LYS A 39 10.35 2.42 3.32
N GLU A 40 10.81 1.94 4.48
CA GLU A 40 11.27 2.81 5.55
C GLU A 40 12.69 3.28 5.22
N SER A 41 12.85 4.58 5.00
CA SER A 41 14.16 5.19 4.72
C SER A 41 14.89 5.62 6.01
N SER A 42 14.13 5.93 7.04
CA SER A 42 14.55 6.21 8.41
C SER A 42 13.31 6.06 9.31
N PRO A 43 13.45 5.89 10.63
CA PRO A 43 12.32 5.66 11.52
C PRO A 43 11.16 6.64 11.29
N GLY A 44 10.00 6.12 10.88
CA GLY A 44 8.79 6.90 10.59
C GLY A 44 8.77 7.64 9.23
N LYS A 45 9.81 7.52 8.40
CA LYS A 45 9.85 8.09 7.03
C LYS A 45 9.66 7.02 5.98
N TRP A 46 8.49 7.04 5.37
CA TRP A 46 8.05 6.05 4.42
C TRP A 46 8.03 6.59 3.00
N ARG A 47 8.44 5.76 2.04
CA ARG A 47 8.27 6.01 0.62
C ARG A 47 7.44 4.88 0.00
N PRO A 48 6.36 5.19 -0.73
CA PRO A 48 5.59 4.17 -1.42
C PRO A 48 6.38 3.70 -2.65
N ILE A 49 6.44 2.38 -2.82
CA ILE A 49 7.08 1.71 -3.96
C ILE A 49 6.01 1.25 -4.95
N TYR A 50 4.92 0.70 -4.40
CA TYR A 50 3.77 0.26 -5.15
C TYR A 50 2.50 0.50 -4.33
N ILE A 51 1.45 0.98 -4.97
CA ILE A 51 0.12 1.19 -4.41
C ILE A 51 -0.86 0.38 -5.25
N GLY A 52 -1.73 -0.37 -4.58
CA GLY A 52 -2.73 -1.18 -5.24
C GLY A 52 -4.01 -1.31 -4.43
N GLN A 53 -5.06 -1.79 -5.09
CA GLN A 53 -6.29 -2.26 -4.44
C GLN A 53 -6.55 -3.75 -4.71
N THR A 54 -7.33 -4.37 -3.84
CA THR A 54 -7.77 -5.77 -3.98
C THR A 54 -9.11 -5.98 -3.28
N ASN A 55 -9.88 -6.96 -3.76
CA ASN A 55 -11.03 -7.51 -3.03
C ASN A 55 -10.61 -8.53 -1.95
N ASP A 56 -9.35 -8.96 -1.97
CA ASP A 56 -8.78 -9.94 -1.05
C ASP A 56 -7.30 -9.64 -0.76
N LEU A 57 -7.04 -9.06 0.42
CA LEU A 57 -5.69 -8.76 0.92
C LEU A 57 -4.87 -10.02 1.22
N SER A 58 -5.52 -11.15 1.55
CA SER A 58 -4.82 -12.40 1.85
C SER A 58 -4.19 -13.03 0.60
N ARG A 59 -4.88 -12.93 -0.55
CA ARG A 59 -4.45 -13.55 -1.82
C ARG A 59 -3.27 -12.81 -2.44
N ARG A 60 -3.32 -11.49 -2.47
CA ARG A 60 -2.35 -10.66 -3.22
C ARG A 60 -0.95 -10.73 -2.62
N LEU A 61 -0.83 -10.82 -1.29
CA LEU A 61 0.45 -10.79 -0.60
C LEU A 61 1.18 -12.14 -0.62
N GLY A 62 0.45 -13.26 -0.70
CA GLY A 62 1.05 -14.57 -1.01
C GLY A 62 1.59 -14.66 -2.44
N GLU A 63 0.96 -13.98 -3.40
CA GLU A 63 1.43 -13.88 -4.78
C GLU A 63 2.67 -12.95 -4.92
N HIS A 64 2.88 -12.02 -3.97
CA HIS A 64 4.06 -11.14 -3.96
C HIS A 64 5.39 -11.88 -3.80
N ALA A 65 5.41 -13.05 -3.14
CA ALA A 65 6.62 -13.82 -2.92
C ALA A 65 7.24 -14.40 -4.20
N ASN A 66 6.50 -14.44 -5.32
CA ASN A 66 6.92 -15.18 -6.51
C ASN A 66 7.25 -14.32 -7.76
N ASP A 67 6.81 -13.06 -7.86
CA ASP A 67 6.82 -12.38 -9.18
C ASP A 67 7.13 -10.86 -9.22
N ASN A 68 7.46 -10.22 -8.09
CA ASN A 68 7.56 -8.75 -8.03
C ASN A 68 8.98 -8.18 -8.03
N THR A 69 9.73 -8.49 -9.09
CA THR A 69 11.10 -7.99 -9.30
C THR A 69 11.26 -6.47 -9.13
N CYS A 70 10.25 -5.66 -9.45
CA CYS A 70 10.32 -4.21 -9.23
C CYS A 70 10.32 -3.83 -7.75
N ILE A 71 9.45 -4.44 -6.95
CA ILE A 71 9.28 -4.11 -5.53
C ILE A 71 10.51 -4.55 -4.73
N ASP A 72 11.02 -5.74 -5.04
CA ASP A 72 12.24 -6.27 -4.43
C ASP A 72 13.45 -5.39 -4.78
N ARG A 73 13.59 -5.00 -6.06
CA ARG A 73 14.67 -4.09 -6.50
C ARG A 73 14.62 -2.73 -5.83
N ASN A 74 13.43 -2.21 -5.53
CA ASN A 74 13.26 -0.94 -4.83
C ASN A 74 13.38 -1.08 -3.30
N GLY A 75 13.40 -2.31 -2.78
CA GLY A 75 13.66 -2.64 -1.38
C GLY A 75 12.51 -2.28 -0.47
N ALA A 76 11.29 -2.74 -0.78
CA ALA A 76 10.17 -2.63 0.14
C ALA A 76 10.46 -3.37 1.45
N THR A 77 10.07 -2.75 2.56
CA THR A 77 10.33 -3.26 3.92
C THR A 77 9.05 -3.61 4.66
N HIS A 78 7.95 -2.93 4.31
CA HIS A 78 6.69 -3.01 5.02
C HIS A 78 5.53 -2.95 4.02
N ILE A 79 4.39 -3.46 4.48
CA ILE A 79 3.11 -3.35 3.81
C ILE A 79 2.24 -2.45 4.66
N HIS A 80 1.72 -1.39 4.06
CA HIS A 80 0.69 -0.59 4.67
C HIS A 80 -0.65 -1.06 4.13
N ALA A 81 -1.59 -1.46 4.98
CA ALA A 81 -2.92 -1.91 4.55
C ALA A 81 -4.02 -0.97 5.04
N HIS A 82 -5.07 -0.81 4.24
CA HIS A 82 -6.29 -0.09 4.56
C HIS A 82 -7.48 -0.93 4.08
N THR A 83 -8.46 -1.18 4.94
CA THR A 83 -9.65 -1.95 4.59
C THR A 83 -10.73 -1.02 4.06
N GLN A 84 -11.24 -1.29 2.87
CA GLN A 84 -12.28 -0.52 2.23
C GLN A 84 -13.15 -1.47 1.39
N ALA A 85 -14.43 -1.58 1.73
CA ALA A 85 -15.34 -2.53 1.10
C ALA A 85 -15.84 -2.04 -0.28
N ASP A 86 -15.98 -0.73 -0.44
CA ASP A 86 -16.47 -0.13 -1.69
C ASP A 86 -15.37 -0.06 -2.76
N GLU A 87 -15.62 -0.66 -3.92
CA GLU A 87 -14.61 -0.73 -5.00
C GLU A 87 -14.32 0.63 -5.63
N GLU A 88 -15.34 1.47 -5.79
CA GLU A 88 -15.18 2.80 -6.37
C GLU A 88 -14.32 3.68 -5.47
N ALA A 89 -14.56 3.64 -4.15
CA ALA A 89 -13.74 4.30 -3.14
C ALA A 89 -12.30 3.78 -3.17
N ARG A 90 -12.08 2.46 -3.28
CA ARG A 90 -10.74 1.89 -3.40
C ARG A 90 -9.99 2.40 -4.62
N LEU A 91 -10.65 2.43 -5.78
CA LEU A 91 -10.07 2.88 -7.04
C LEU A 91 -9.77 4.39 -7.01
N ALA A 92 -10.66 5.19 -6.42
CA ALA A 92 -10.46 6.62 -6.23
C ALA A 92 -9.25 6.89 -5.31
N GLU A 93 -9.17 6.19 -4.17
CA GLU A 93 -8.04 6.27 -3.23
C GLU A 93 -6.72 5.85 -3.87
N GLU A 94 -6.69 4.71 -4.57
CA GLU A 94 -5.50 4.21 -5.27
C GLU A 94 -4.98 5.26 -6.26
N LYS A 95 -5.87 5.79 -7.11
CA LYS A 95 -5.52 6.81 -8.11
C LYS A 95 -5.02 8.09 -7.46
N ASP A 96 -5.68 8.55 -6.40
CA ASP A 96 -5.32 9.79 -5.70
C ASP A 96 -3.93 9.70 -5.05
N LEU A 97 -3.60 8.53 -4.47
CA LEU A 97 -2.30 8.28 -3.88
C LEU A 97 -1.21 8.09 -4.94
N ILE A 98 -1.48 7.36 -6.03
CA ILE A 98 -0.51 7.19 -7.12
C ILE A 98 -0.13 8.53 -7.73
N ARG A 99 -1.09 9.39 -8.03
CA ARG A 99 -0.82 10.73 -8.61
C ARG A 99 0.03 11.59 -7.70
N LYS A 100 -0.22 11.54 -6.39
CA LYS A 100 0.55 12.33 -5.42
C LYS A 100 1.98 11.85 -5.24
N TRP A 101 2.16 10.54 -5.12
CA TRP A 101 3.43 9.96 -4.66
C TRP A 101 4.29 9.38 -5.79
N ASN A 102 3.71 9.19 -6.97
CA ASN A 102 4.32 8.60 -8.16
C ASN A 102 5.24 7.40 -7.85
N PRO A 103 4.69 6.29 -7.32
CA PRO A 103 5.50 5.16 -6.90
C PRO A 103 6.23 4.53 -8.10
N PRO A 104 7.52 4.17 -7.96
CA PRO A 104 8.34 3.68 -9.07
C PRO A 104 7.84 2.39 -9.73
N CYS A 105 7.04 1.58 -9.02
CA CYS A 105 6.47 0.34 -9.57
C CYS A 105 5.00 0.49 -10.03
N ASN A 106 4.42 1.68 -9.95
CA ASN A 106 3.13 1.98 -10.57
C ASN A 106 3.35 2.61 -11.94
N THR A 107 3.04 1.88 -13.00
CA THR A 107 3.04 2.41 -14.38
C THR A 107 1.66 2.90 -14.82
N GLN A 108 0.62 2.64 -14.02
CA GLN A 108 -0.74 3.14 -14.22
C GLN A 108 -0.91 4.50 -13.56
N HIS A 109 -1.69 5.39 -14.17
CA HIS A 109 -2.02 6.73 -13.65
C HIS A 109 -0.84 7.68 -13.41
N ALA A 110 0.36 7.34 -13.89
CA ALA A 110 1.47 8.27 -14.06
C ALA A 110 1.17 9.11 -15.32
N ASP A 111 0.78 10.37 -15.12
CA ASP A 111 0.57 11.34 -16.20
C ASP A 111 1.92 11.82 -16.78
#